data_AF-A0AAU7YCV3-F1
#
_entry.id   AF-A0AAU7YCV3-F1
#
_cell.length_a   1.000
_cell.length_b   1.000
_cell.length_c   1.000
_cell.angle_alpha   90.00
_cell.angle_beta   90.00
_cell.angle_gamma   90.00
#
_symmetry.space_group_name_H-M   'P 1'
#
loop_
_entity.id
_entity.type
_entity.pdbx_description
1 polymer ?
#
loop_
_entity_poly.entity_id
_entity_poly.type
_entity_poly.pdbx_seq_one_letter_code
_entity_poly.pdbx_strand_id
1 'polypeptide(L)'
;MNKQPRNLFLASAIALAITTASGGVFAATASQEVTNARQETQIWTTYALSPYLRANDLKVSVENGKATLTGNVAEDVNKDLAKEIALGVKGITEVDNQIVVNADYQPAKPGTERSFGDAIDDASITATIKSKLMWGKSTDGMSTNVDTKYGRVTLRGTAQSAAERDLAGRIAMNTNGVVAVDNQIKVNALKPTIAENSKNMTTEAGADMSDSWITTKVKSTLLYSSNVSGTAIDVTTDKGVVSLRGKVNNGAEHDLAVELAQNVRGVKSVHSKELVF
;
A
#
# COMPACT_ATOMS: atom_id res chain seq x y z
N MET A 1 39.09 32.01 4.03
CA MET A 1 37.70 31.63 4.41
C MET A 1 37.38 30.30 3.73
N ASN A 2 37.55 29.17 4.44
CA ASN A 2 36.50 28.41 5.17
C ASN A 2 35.37 27.91 4.26
N LYS A 3 34.97 26.63 4.22
CA LYS A 3 35.40 25.35 4.83
C LYS A 3 34.70 24.24 4.02
N GLN A 4 35.41 23.16 3.69
CA GLN A 4 34.83 21.92 3.15
C GLN A 4 34.22 21.10 4.31
N PRO A 5 33.03 20.46 4.17
CA PRO A 5 32.52 19.55 5.17
C PRO A 5 33.16 18.15 5.01
N ARG A 6 33.84 17.68 6.06
CA ARG A 6 34.32 16.30 6.17
C ARG A 6 33.16 15.43 6.65
N ASN A 7 32.70 14.50 5.82
CA ASN A 7 31.84 13.41 6.25
C ASN A 7 32.68 12.44 7.10
N LEU A 8 32.51 12.49 8.42
CA LEU A 8 33.07 11.51 9.34
C LEU A 8 32.11 10.31 9.42
N PHE A 9 32.52 9.21 8.78
CA PHE A 9 32.10 7.87 9.18
C PHE A 9 32.69 7.60 10.57
N LEU A 10 31.83 7.45 11.57
CA LEU A 10 32.22 6.89 12.87
C LEU A 10 31.86 5.41 12.87
N ALA A 11 32.70 4.62 12.20
CA ALA A 11 33.08 3.33 12.79
C ALA A 11 34.01 3.71 13.95
N SER A 12 33.57 3.45 15.18
CA SER A 12 34.33 3.82 16.37
C SER A 12 35.75 3.26 16.25
N ALA A 13 36.72 4.15 16.30
CA ALA A 13 38.12 3.82 16.15
C ALA A 13 38.54 2.89 17.29
N ILE A 14 39.06 1.71 16.96
CA ILE A 14 39.91 0.94 17.88
C ILE A 14 41.19 1.77 18.05
N ALA A 15 41.17 2.71 18.98
CA ALA A 15 42.36 3.43 19.40
C ALA A 15 43.18 2.48 20.30
N LEU A 16 44.04 1.68 19.68
CA LEU A 16 45.01 0.86 20.41
C LEU A 16 46.12 1.77 20.94
N ALA A 17 45.84 2.48 22.04
CA ALA A 17 46.85 3.16 22.82
C ALA A 17 47.66 2.10 23.59
N ILE A 18 48.81 1.71 23.04
CA ILE A 18 49.76 0.83 23.73
C ILE A 18 50.46 1.66 24.80
N THR A 19 49.82 1.78 25.96
CA THR A 19 50.48 2.16 27.22
C THR A 19 50.48 0.94 28.12
N THR A 20 51.69 0.46 28.43
CA THR A 20 51.97 -0.70 29.27
C THR A 20 51.49 -0.48 30.70
N ALA A 21 50.25 -0.84 31.01
CA ALA A 21 49.78 -1.05 32.37
C ALA A 21 48.62 -2.07 32.42
N SER A 22 48.87 -3.20 33.10
CA SER A 22 47.92 -4.22 33.59
C SER A 22 47.05 -4.98 32.56
N GLY A 23 47.42 -6.24 32.28
CA GLY A 23 46.70 -7.19 31.41
C GLY A 23 45.28 -7.61 31.85
N GLY A 24 44.80 -7.16 33.02
CA GLY A 24 43.41 -7.38 33.44
C GLY A 24 42.40 -6.41 32.81
N VAL A 25 42.83 -5.19 32.47
CA VAL A 25 41.95 -4.15 31.92
C VAL A 25 41.53 -4.50 30.50
N PHE A 26 42.46 -4.98 29.66
CA PHE A 26 42.21 -5.32 28.26
C PHE A 26 41.18 -6.45 28.07
N ALA A 27 41.21 -7.49 28.90
CA ALA A 27 40.27 -8.61 28.81
C ALA A 27 38.85 -8.21 29.25
N ALA A 28 38.74 -7.32 30.24
CA ALA A 28 37.46 -6.78 30.69
C ALA A 28 36.85 -5.82 29.65
N THR A 29 37.65 -4.92 29.05
CA THR A 29 37.17 -4.03 27.98
C THR A 29 36.76 -4.80 26.72
N ALA A 30 37.54 -5.79 26.28
CA ALA A 30 37.18 -6.58 25.10
C ALA A 30 35.89 -7.39 25.29
N SER A 31 35.66 -7.95 26.49
CA SER A 31 34.42 -8.69 26.79
C SER A 31 33.21 -7.75 26.92
N GLN A 32 33.42 -6.55 27.45
CA GLN A 32 32.38 -5.52 27.53
C GLN A 32 31.99 -4.97 26.15
N GLU A 33 32.96 -4.70 25.27
CA GLU A 33 32.69 -4.24 23.89
C GLU A 33 31.87 -5.27 23.09
N VAL A 34 32.21 -6.56 23.17
CA VAL A 34 31.44 -7.62 22.52
C VAL A 34 30.01 -7.70 23.09
N THR A 35 29.86 -7.49 24.39
CA THR A 35 28.54 -7.48 25.05
C THR A 35 27.70 -6.29 24.58
N ASN A 36 28.28 -5.09 24.56
CA ASN A 36 27.64 -3.87 24.07
C ASN A 36 27.20 -4.05 22.61
N ALA A 37 28.09 -4.51 21.72
CA ALA A 37 27.78 -4.74 20.30
C ALA A 37 26.65 -5.76 20.10
N ARG A 38 26.60 -6.82 20.92
CA ARG A 38 25.49 -7.78 20.91
C ARG A 38 24.18 -7.11 21.32
N GLN A 39 24.18 -6.29 22.37
CA GLN A 39 22.98 -5.58 22.83
C GLN A 39 22.49 -4.58 21.78
N GLU A 40 23.38 -3.79 21.19
CA GLU A 40 23.07 -2.89 20.05
C GLU A 40 22.40 -3.65 18.91
N THR A 41 22.99 -4.80 18.52
CA THR A 41 22.46 -5.65 17.45
C THR A 41 21.05 -6.16 17.76
N GLN A 42 20.79 -6.57 19.00
CA GLN A 42 19.48 -7.04 19.44
C GLN A 42 18.43 -5.93 19.33
N ILE A 43 18.72 -4.75 19.87
CA ILE A 43 17.82 -3.58 19.80
C ILE A 43 17.53 -3.23 18.33
N TRP A 44 18.58 -3.10 17.53
CA TRP A 44 18.45 -2.73 16.11
C TRP A 44 17.61 -3.75 15.33
N THR A 45 17.82 -5.04 15.57
CA THR A 45 17.02 -6.10 14.93
C THR A 45 15.54 -5.98 15.29
N THR A 46 15.22 -5.69 16.56
CA THR A 46 13.83 -5.50 16.99
C THR A 46 13.20 -4.26 16.36
N TYR A 47 13.95 -3.16 16.20
CA TYR A 47 13.46 -1.98 15.48
C TYR A 47 13.18 -2.29 14.01
N ALA A 48 14.08 -3.02 13.34
CA ALA A 48 13.94 -3.36 11.92
C ALA A 48 12.73 -4.27 11.65
N LEU A 49 12.31 -5.06 12.64
CA LEU A 49 11.13 -5.92 12.56
C LEU A 49 9.85 -5.26 13.08
N SER A 50 9.95 -4.08 13.70
CA SER A 50 8.80 -3.37 14.23
C SER A 50 8.07 -2.64 13.09
N PRO A 51 6.75 -2.86 12.90
CA PRO A 51 5.99 -2.14 11.87
C PRO A 51 5.78 -0.65 12.19
N TYR A 52 6.11 -0.24 13.42
CA TYR A 52 5.91 1.12 13.93
C TYR A 52 7.22 1.93 13.96
N LEU A 53 8.37 1.28 13.81
CA LEU A 53 9.68 1.93 13.81
C LEU A 53 10.37 1.73 12.46
N ARG A 54 11.07 2.76 11.98
CA ARG A 54 11.95 2.63 10.82
C ARG A 54 13.38 2.61 11.31
N ALA A 55 14.03 1.45 11.20
CA ALA A 55 15.35 1.25 11.79
C ALA A 55 16.42 2.18 11.20
N ASN A 56 16.27 2.63 9.94
CA ASN A 56 17.22 3.56 9.32
C ASN A 56 17.16 4.97 9.90
N ASP A 57 16.02 5.37 10.45
CA ASP A 57 15.85 6.68 11.04
C ASP A 57 16.37 6.75 12.48
N LEU A 58 16.71 5.59 13.04
CA LEU A 58 17.12 5.42 14.42
C LEU A 58 18.57 4.94 14.49
N LYS A 59 19.29 5.43 15.48
CA LYS A 59 20.65 4.98 15.80
C LYS A 59 20.69 4.59 17.26
N VAL A 60 21.38 3.49 17.53
CA VAL A 60 21.54 2.91 18.85
C VAL A 60 23.03 2.80 19.14
N SER A 61 23.42 3.22 20.34
CA SER A 61 24.72 2.90 20.91
C SER A 61 24.52 2.41 22.33
N VAL A 62 25.28 1.39 22.75
CA VAL A 62 25.23 0.85 24.10
C VAL A 62 26.61 0.93 24.72
N GLU A 63 26.65 1.46 25.94
CA GLU A 63 27.87 1.52 26.72
C GLU A 63 27.55 1.13 28.17
N ASN A 64 28.17 0.04 28.65
CA ASN A 64 28.06 -0.41 30.05
C ASN A 64 26.60 -0.57 30.54
N GLY A 65 25.72 -1.09 29.67
CA GLY A 65 24.30 -1.30 29.97
C GLY A 65 23.42 -0.04 29.84
N LYS A 66 23.98 1.11 29.46
CA LYS A 66 23.23 2.30 29.09
C LYS A 66 23.07 2.37 27.58
N ALA A 67 21.83 2.36 27.08
CA ALA A 67 21.54 2.57 25.66
C ALA A 67 21.26 4.05 25.39
N THR A 68 21.86 4.61 24.34
CA THR A 68 21.57 5.95 23.83
C THR A 68 20.86 5.80 22.49
N LEU A 69 19.65 6.35 22.40
CA LEU A 69 18.81 6.30 21.21
C LEU A 69 18.74 7.70 20.59
N THR A 70 19.10 7.81 19.31
CA THR A 70 19.01 9.08 18.55
C THR A 70 18.30 8.82 17.24
N GLY A 71 17.74 9.87 16.62
CA GLY A 71 17.05 9.73 15.35
C GLY A 71 15.78 10.56 15.26
N ASN A 72 14.94 10.23 14.28
CA ASN A 72 13.67 10.90 14.07
C ASN A 72 12.53 9.88 14.03
N VAL A 73 11.38 10.23 14.59
CA VAL A 73 10.13 9.47 14.47
C VAL A 73 8.97 10.40 14.18
N ALA A 74 7.90 9.88 13.59
CA ALA A 74 6.72 10.68 13.24
C ALA A 74 5.87 11.08 14.47
N GLU A 75 5.85 10.23 15.51
CA GLU A 75 4.92 10.35 16.64
C GLU A 75 5.61 10.03 17.97
N ASP A 76 5.14 10.65 19.06
CA ASP A 76 5.64 10.39 20.41
C ASP A 76 5.48 8.92 20.83
N VAL A 77 4.40 8.26 20.39
CA VAL A 77 4.16 6.84 20.67
C VAL A 77 5.29 5.95 20.13
N ASN A 78 5.85 6.31 18.98
CA ASN A 78 6.98 5.59 18.39
C ASN A 78 8.28 5.85 19.17
N LYS A 79 8.46 7.07 19.67
CA LYS A 79 9.60 7.41 20.54
C LYS A 79 9.55 6.59 21.84
N ASP A 80 8.37 6.45 22.44
CA ASP A 80 8.18 5.65 23.65
C ASP A 80 8.39 4.17 23.38
N LEU A 81 7.84 3.64 22.28
CA LEU A 81 8.06 2.25 21.86
C LEU A 81 9.54 1.92 21.68
N ALA A 82 10.32 2.82 21.07
CA ALA A 82 11.76 2.64 20.91
C ALA A 82 12.47 2.47 22.27
N LYS A 83 12.08 3.28 23.26
CA LYS A 83 12.61 3.19 24.64
C LYS A 83 12.26 1.84 25.28
N GLU A 84 11.00 1.42 25.19
CA GLU A 84 10.54 0.16 25.79
C GLU A 84 11.24 -1.07 25.20
N ILE A 85 11.42 -1.10 23.87
CA ILE A 85 12.18 -2.19 23.20
C ILE A 85 13.63 -2.22 23.70
N ALA A 86 14.28 -1.07 23.85
CA ALA A 86 15.65 -1.00 24.33
C ALA A 86 15.78 -1.48 25.79
N LEU A 87 14.85 -1.07 26.67
CA LEU A 87 14.78 -1.54 28.05
C LEU A 87 14.50 -3.04 28.17
N GLY A 88 13.79 -3.63 27.20
CA GLY A 88 13.50 -5.06 27.16
C GLY A 88 14.72 -5.96 26.87
N VAL A 89 15.83 -5.40 26.38
CA VAL A 89 17.04 -6.17 26.08
C VAL A 89 17.80 -6.48 27.37
N LYS A 90 18.11 -7.76 27.57
CA LYS A 90 18.80 -8.24 28.77
C LYS A 90 20.13 -7.51 28.96
N GLY A 91 20.30 -6.93 30.16
CA GLY A 91 21.52 -6.21 30.55
C GLY A 91 21.52 -4.73 30.17
N ILE A 92 20.44 -4.21 29.58
CA ILE A 92 20.19 -2.76 29.53
C ILE A 92 19.55 -2.34 30.85
N THR A 93 20.11 -1.33 31.51
CA THR A 93 19.64 -0.80 32.80
C THR A 93 19.16 0.64 32.70
N GLU A 94 19.66 1.38 31.72
CA GLU A 94 19.30 2.78 31.48
C GLU A 94 19.12 3.01 29.98
N VAL A 95 18.14 3.84 29.61
CA VAL A 95 17.94 4.30 28.24
C VAL A 95 17.87 5.81 28.20
N ASP A 96 18.86 6.42 27.56
CA ASP A 96 18.86 7.83 27.19
C ASP A 96 18.18 8.00 25.83
N ASN A 97 16.91 8.40 25.85
CA ASN A 97 16.09 8.54 24.65
C ASN A 97 16.13 9.98 24.12
N GLN A 98 17.05 10.23 23.19
CA GLN A 98 17.27 11.51 22.52
C GLN A 98 16.60 11.57 21.13
N ILE A 99 15.66 10.66 20.83
CA ILE A 99 14.91 10.67 19.57
C ILE A 99 14.08 11.96 19.48
N VAL A 100 14.06 12.57 18.29
CA VAL A 100 13.26 13.76 17.99
C VAL A 100 11.97 13.35 17.29
N VAL A 101 10.85 13.91 17.72
CA VAL A 101 9.56 13.70 17.07
C VAL A 101 9.35 14.77 16.00
N ASN A 102 9.17 14.35 14.77
CA ASN A 102 8.96 15.20 13.61
C ASN A 102 7.85 14.58 12.75
N ALA A 103 6.63 15.11 12.87
CA ALA A 103 5.45 14.65 12.15
C ALA A 103 5.58 14.79 10.62
N ASP A 104 6.40 15.74 10.16
CA ASP A 104 6.67 15.99 8.73
C ASP A 104 7.98 15.34 8.26
N TYR A 105 8.51 14.37 9.01
CA TYR A 105 9.79 13.76 8.67
C TYR A 105 9.73 13.10 7.29
N GLN A 106 10.52 13.64 6.37
CA GLN A 106 10.78 13.04 5.08
C GLN A 106 12.08 12.24 5.18
N PRO A 107 12.07 10.94 4.82
CA PRO A 107 13.30 10.16 4.80
C PRO A 107 14.34 10.85 3.91
N ALA A 108 15.60 10.78 4.33
CA ALA A 108 16.70 11.40 3.62
C ALA A 108 16.66 10.99 2.13
N LYS A 109 16.89 11.96 1.23
CA LYS A 109 16.99 11.70 -0.21
C LYS A 109 17.93 10.52 -0.43
N PRO A 110 17.57 9.54 -1.26
CA PRO A 110 18.37 8.34 -1.44
C PRO A 110 19.80 8.75 -1.75
N GLY A 111 20.73 8.35 -0.87
CA GLY A 111 22.15 8.48 -1.13
C GLY A 111 22.52 7.68 -2.38
N THR A 112 23.75 7.88 -2.85
CA THR A 112 24.27 7.16 -4.02
C THR A 112 24.27 5.63 -3.82
N GLU A 113 24.21 5.15 -2.56
CA GLU A 113 24.21 3.74 -2.19
C GLU A 113 22.97 3.36 -1.38
N ARG A 114 22.36 2.22 -1.74
CA ARG A 114 21.24 1.62 -1.02
C ARG A 114 21.78 0.97 0.26
N SER A 115 21.32 1.41 1.43
CA SER A 115 21.68 0.77 2.69
C SER A 115 20.95 -0.58 2.84
N PHE A 116 21.55 -1.51 3.58
CA PHE A 116 20.90 -2.78 3.95
C PHE A 116 19.57 -2.53 4.69
N GLY A 117 19.52 -1.52 5.55
CA GLY A 117 18.29 -1.20 6.25
C GLY A 117 17.20 -0.66 5.31
N ASP A 118 17.54 0.06 4.23
CA ASP A 118 16.54 0.56 3.26
C ASP A 118 15.80 -0.62 2.60
N ALA A 119 16.52 -1.72 2.33
CA ALA A 119 15.95 -2.92 1.75
C ALA A 119 14.97 -3.62 2.72
N ILE A 120 15.26 -3.61 4.02
CA ILE A 120 14.38 -4.18 5.04
C ILE A 120 13.12 -3.33 5.19
N ASP A 121 13.27 -2.01 5.29
CA ASP A 121 12.14 -1.09 5.40
C ASP A 121 11.20 -1.24 4.19
N ASP A 122 11.76 -1.24 2.97
CA ASP A 122 10.99 -1.44 1.73
C ASP A 122 10.29 -2.81 1.68
N ALA A 123 10.93 -3.86 2.19
CA ALA A 123 10.35 -5.20 2.26
C ALA A 123 9.17 -5.24 3.25
N SER A 124 9.30 -4.61 4.42
CA SER A 124 8.24 -4.51 5.42
C SER A 124 7.04 -3.70 4.91
N ILE A 125 7.29 -2.59 4.20
CA ILE A 125 6.24 -1.80 3.53
C ILE A 125 5.53 -2.67 2.48
N THR A 126 6.30 -3.35 1.63
CA THR A 126 5.76 -4.22 0.57
C THR A 126 4.89 -5.33 1.13
N ALA A 127 5.36 -6.02 2.18
CA ALA A 127 4.62 -7.07 2.85
C ALA A 127 3.31 -6.55 3.44
N THR A 128 3.36 -5.41 4.15
CA THR A 128 2.18 -4.77 4.75
C THR A 128 1.13 -4.41 3.71
N ILE A 129 1.54 -3.79 2.60
CA ILE A 129 0.64 -3.41 1.50
C ILE A 129 0.03 -4.65 0.86
N LYS A 130 0.84 -5.67 0.53
CA LYS A 130 0.34 -6.93 -0.01
C LYS A 130 -0.70 -7.56 0.91
N SER A 131 -0.45 -7.58 2.21
CA SER A 131 -1.39 -8.08 3.22
C SER A 131 -2.71 -7.31 3.22
N LYS A 132 -2.65 -5.97 3.33
CA LYS A 132 -3.85 -5.11 3.34
C LYS A 132 -4.67 -5.23 2.06
N LEU A 133 -3.99 -5.38 0.92
CA LEU A 133 -4.65 -5.62 -0.36
C LEU A 133 -5.33 -6.99 -0.34
N MET A 134 -4.63 -8.08 0.00
CA MET A 134 -5.22 -9.43 0.04
C MET A 134 -6.46 -9.56 0.95
N TRP A 135 -6.48 -8.88 2.09
CA TRP A 135 -7.61 -8.93 3.03
C TRP A 135 -8.73 -7.93 2.71
N GLY A 136 -8.54 -7.06 1.72
CA GLY A 136 -9.61 -6.19 1.24
C GLY A 136 -10.67 -7.01 0.50
N LYS A 137 -11.93 -6.99 0.99
CA LYS A 137 -13.08 -7.69 0.37
C LYS A 137 -13.33 -7.39 -1.12
N SER A 138 -12.58 -6.48 -1.74
CA SER A 138 -12.70 -6.08 -3.13
C SER A 138 -11.59 -6.60 -4.06
N THR A 139 -10.61 -7.36 -3.55
CA THR A 139 -9.43 -7.80 -4.35
C THR A 139 -9.38 -9.30 -4.59
N ASP A 140 -10.51 -10.01 -4.48
CA ASP A 140 -10.59 -11.44 -4.78
C ASP A 140 -10.15 -11.66 -6.24
N GLY A 141 -8.92 -12.18 -6.42
CA GLY A 141 -8.30 -12.41 -7.73
C GLY A 141 -7.29 -11.36 -8.21
N MET A 142 -6.92 -10.35 -7.41
CA MET A 142 -5.97 -9.34 -7.88
C MET A 142 -4.52 -9.84 -7.81
N SER A 143 -3.94 -10.21 -8.96
CA SER A 143 -2.49 -10.37 -9.12
C SER A 143 -1.82 -8.99 -9.06
N THR A 144 -1.74 -8.45 -7.84
CA THR A 144 -1.12 -7.14 -7.60
C THR A 144 0.34 -7.36 -7.26
N ASN A 145 1.23 -6.97 -8.16
CA ASN A 145 2.64 -6.85 -7.86
C ASN A 145 2.89 -5.50 -7.17
N VAL A 146 3.43 -5.58 -5.96
CA VAL A 146 3.83 -4.41 -5.16
C VAL A 146 5.35 -4.43 -5.09
N ASP A 147 5.96 -3.34 -5.54
CA ASP A 147 7.40 -3.10 -5.45
C ASP A 147 7.62 -1.79 -4.70
N THR A 148 8.55 -1.78 -3.76
CA THR A 148 8.87 -0.59 -2.96
C THR A 148 10.35 -0.29 -3.05
N LYS A 149 10.66 0.99 -3.27
CA LYS A 149 12.04 1.49 -3.30
C LYS A 149 12.12 2.85 -2.61
N TYR A 150 12.86 2.93 -1.51
CA TYR A 150 12.99 4.13 -0.70
C TYR A 150 11.61 4.72 -0.32
N GLY A 151 10.69 3.85 0.09
CA GLY A 151 9.31 4.24 0.44
C GLY A 151 8.42 4.67 -0.74
N ARG A 152 8.92 4.64 -1.99
CA ARG A 152 8.10 4.82 -3.21
C ARG A 152 7.55 3.49 -3.65
N VAL A 153 6.23 3.36 -3.64
CA VAL A 153 5.51 2.13 -3.97
C VAL A 153 5.07 2.18 -5.43
N THR A 154 5.33 1.11 -6.18
CA THR A 154 4.75 0.87 -7.50
C THR A 154 3.74 -0.27 -7.42
N LEU A 155 2.49 0.00 -7.80
CA LEU A 155 1.42 -0.99 -7.88
C LEU A 155 1.22 -1.41 -9.33
N ARG A 156 1.29 -2.70 -9.63
CA ARG A 156 1.03 -3.26 -10.96
C ARG A 156 0.05 -4.41 -10.85
N GLY A 157 -0.75 -4.65 -11.88
CA GLY A 157 -1.73 -5.74 -11.90
C GLY A 157 -2.94 -5.40 -12.74
N THR A 158 -4.02 -6.15 -12.55
CA THR A 158 -5.31 -5.93 -13.21
C THR A 158 -6.43 -5.81 -12.18
N ALA A 159 -7.16 -4.70 -12.15
CA ALA A 159 -8.37 -4.49 -11.36
C ALA A 159 -9.63 -4.67 -12.24
N GLN A 160 -10.75 -5.04 -11.63
CA GLN A 160 -12.04 -5.20 -12.31
C GLN A 160 -12.80 -3.86 -12.48
N SER A 161 -12.36 -2.81 -11.80
CA SER A 161 -12.94 -1.48 -11.90
C SER A 161 -11.94 -0.37 -11.58
N ALA A 162 -12.23 0.86 -12.02
CA ALA A 162 -11.47 2.04 -11.63
C ALA A 162 -11.52 2.28 -10.11
N ALA A 163 -12.66 2.00 -9.48
CA ALA A 163 -12.82 2.15 -8.03
C ALA A 163 -11.89 1.23 -7.23
N GLU A 164 -11.70 -0.01 -7.69
CA GLU A 164 -10.77 -0.98 -7.08
C GLU A 164 -9.31 -0.54 -7.27
N ARG A 165 -8.94 -0.08 -8.48
CA ARG A 165 -7.63 0.53 -8.73
C ARG A 165 -7.36 1.69 -7.77
N ASP A 166 -8.31 2.61 -7.64
CA ASP A 166 -8.17 3.80 -6.82
C ASP A 166 -8.11 3.47 -5.33
N LEU A 167 -8.89 2.47 -4.89
CA LEU A 167 -8.83 1.94 -3.53
C LEU A 167 -7.45 1.35 -3.22
N ALA A 168 -6.89 0.55 -4.13
CA ALA A 168 -5.54 0.00 -3.96
C ALA A 168 -4.48 1.10 -3.82
N GLY A 169 -4.59 2.16 -4.63
CA GLY A 169 -3.74 3.35 -4.50
C GLY A 169 -3.85 4.02 -3.12
N ARG A 170 -5.08 4.18 -2.60
CA ARG A 170 -5.31 4.73 -1.26
C ARG A 170 -4.79 3.83 -0.14
N ILE A 171 -4.94 2.51 -0.23
CA ILE A 171 -4.43 1.56 0.76
C ILE A 171 -2.91 1.64 0.84
N ALA A 172 -2.24 1.69 -0.32
CA ALA A 172 -0.79 1.87 -0.38
C ALA A 172 -0.37 3.22 0.22
N MET A 173 -1.02 4.33 -0.17
CA MET A 173 -0.64 5.67 0.31
C MET A 173 -0.84 5.83 1.83
N ASN A 174 -1.85 5.18 2.42
CA ASN A 174 -2.11 5.21 3.86
C ASN A 174 -1.29 4.18 4.65
N THR A 175 -0.24 3.60 4.07
CA THR A 175 0.65 2.69 4.78
C THR A 175 1.86 3.45 5.31
N ASN A 176 2.22 3.22 6.57
CA ASN A 176 3.35 3.87 7.23
C ASN A 176 4.65 3.65 6.42
N GLY A 177 5.46 4.69 6.29
CA GLY A 177 6.69 4.67 5.50
C GLY A 177 6.52 4.90 4.00
N VAL A 178 5.28 4.95 3.48
CA VAL A 178 5.03 5.27 2.06
C VAL A 178 5.13 6.77 1.82
N VAL A 179 6.03 7.16 0.92
CA VAL A 179 6.28 8.56 0.54
C VAL A 179 5.48 8.93 -0.71
N ALA A 180 5.37 7.99 -1.65
CA ALA A 180 4.65 8.19 -2.90
C ALA A 180 4.17 6.87 -3.47
N VAL A 181 3.07 6.90 -4.20
CA VAL A 181 2.50 5.74 -4.90
C VAL A 181 2.43 6.03 -6.39
N ASP A 182 3.05 5.15 -7.18
CA ASP A 182 2.86 5.04 -8.62
C ASP A 182 1.90 3.88 -8.89
N ASN A 183 0.64 4.20 -9.22
CA ASN A 183 -0.40 3.21 -9.46
C ASN A 183 -0.54 2.90 -10.95
N GLN A 184 0.06 1.79 -11.37
CA GLN A 184 0.08 1.30 -12.74
C GLN A 184 -0.86 0.09 -12.94
N ILE A 185 -1.82 -0.12 -12.04
CA ILE A 185 -2.82 -1.19 -12.18
C ILE A 185 -3.71 -0.88 -13.39
N LYS A 186 -3.83 -1.86 -14.30
CA LYS A 186 -4.69 -1.78 -15.47
C LYS A 186 -6.12 -2.14 -15.06
N VAL A 187 -7.11 -1.40 -15.55
CA VAL A 187 -8.52 -1.76 -15.34
C VAL A 187 -8.94 -2.65 -16.49
N ASN A 188 -9.35 -3.89 -16.20
CA ASN A 188 -10.04 -4.73 -17.18
C ASN A 188 -11.43 -4.14 -17.38
N ALA A 189 -11.59 -3.38 -18.46
CA ALA A 189 -12.84 -2.73 -18.84
C ALA A 189 -13.86 -3.75 -19.39
N LEU A 190 -14.27 -4.72 -18.58
CA LEU A 190 -15.50 -5.47 -18.82
C LEU A 190 -16.69 -4.89 -18.03
N LYS A 191 -16.44 -3.81 -17.26
CA LYS A 191 -17.45 -3.08 -16.51
C LYS A 191 -17.31 -1.58 -16.82
N PRO A 192 -18.08 -1.03 -17.78
CA PRO A 192 -18.08 0.41 -17.98
C PRO A 192 -18.60 1.08 -16.70
N THR A 193 -17.72 1.82 -16.03
CA THR A 193 -18.09 2.66 -14.90
C THR A 193 -18.67 3.95 -15.47
N ILE A 194 -19.83 4.38 -14.97
CA ILE A 194 -20.57 5.57 -15.46
C ILE A 194 -19.72 6.86 -15.44
N ALA A 195 -18.58 6.86 -14.75
CA ALA A 195 -17.65 7.98 -14.67
C ALA A 195 -16.83 8.25 -15.95
N GLU A 196 -16.56 7.25 -16.81
CA GLU A 196 -15.70 7.47 -17.99
C GLU A 196 -16.44 8.08 -19.19
N ASN A 197 -17.78 8.00 -19.21
CA ASN A 197 -18.59 8.63 -20.27
C ASN A 197 -18.92 10.10 -20.02
N SER A 198 -18.54 10.67 -18.86
CA SER A 198 -18.84 12.09 -18.57
C SER A 198 -17.95 13.07 -19.36
N LYS A 199 -16.83 12.61 -19.92
CA LYS A 199 -15.94 13.49 -20.72
C LYS A 199 -16.41 13.74 -22.15
N ASN A 200 -17.43 13.01 -22.62
CA ASN A 200 -18.00 13.17 -23.96
C ASN A 200 -19.46 13.66 -23.96
N MET A 201 -20.02 14.12 -22.83
CA MET A 201 -21.42 14.57 -22.71
C MET A 201 -21.58 16.06 -22.37
N THR A 202 -20.81 16.95 -22.99
CA THR A 202 -21.05 18.42 -22.90
C THR A 202 -21.54 19.04 -24.21
N THR A 203 -22.35 18.29 -24.95
CA THR A 203 -23.21 18.72 -26.07
C THR A 203 -24.23 17.58 -26.18
N GLU A 204 -25.51 17.70 -25.85
CA GLU A 204 -26.49 18.73 -26.18
C GLU A 204 -27.62 18.71 -25.15
N ALA A 205 -28.06 19.89 -24.73
CA ALA A 205 -29.31 20.03 -23.98
C ALA A 205 -30.49 19.95 -24.96
N GLY A 206 -31.17 18.80 -24.99
CA GLY A 206 -32.41 18.63 -25.75
C GLY A 206 -32.66 17.21 -26.26
N ALA A 207 -33.35 16.39 -25.47
CA ALA A 207 -34.24 15.32 -25.93
C ALA A 207 -33.73 14.04 -26.61
N ASP A 208 -32.43 13.72 -26.68
CA ASP A 208 -32.00 12.36 -27.07
C ASP A 208 -30.96 11.78 -26.11
N MET A 209 -31.42 10.91 -25.21
CA MET A 209 -30.53 9.97 -24.53
C MET A 209 -30.04 8.98 -25.58
N SER A 210 -28.73 8.93 -25.85
CA SER A 210 -28.20 8.04 -26.87
C SER A 210 -28.52 6.57 -26.55
N ASP A 211 -28.90 5.80 -27.56
CA ASP A 211 -29.16 4.37 -27.43
C ASP A 211 -27.95 3.60 -26.87
N SER A 212 -26.74 4.11 -27.09
CA SER A 212 -25.51 3.58 -26.50
C SER A 212 -25.50 3.69 -24.97
N TRP A 213 -26.00 4.80 -24.41
CA TRP A 213 -26.13 4.94 -22.96
C TRP A 213 -27.20 4.00 -22.40
N ILE A 214 -28.35 3.89 -23.08
CA ILE A 214 -29.43 2.98 -22.71
C ILE A 214 -28.92 1.53 -22.72
N THR A 215 -28.28 1.10 -23.82
CA THR A 215 -27.69 -0.23 -23.97
C THR A 215 -26.72 -0.53 -22.83
N THR A 216 -25.83 0.42 -22.52
CA THR A 216 -24.83 0.28 -21.45
C THR A 216 -25.51 0.13 -20.09
N LYS A 217 -26.55 0.92 -19.81
CA LYS A 217 -27.26 0.88 -18.53
C LYS A 217 -28.04 -0.42 -18.36
N VAL A 218 -28.75 -0.88 -19.39
CA VAL A 218 -29.48 -2.16 -19.37
C VAL A 218 -28.52 -3.33 -19.18
N LYS A 219 -27.45 -3.42 -19.99
CA LYS A 219 -26.45 -4.49 -19.86
C LYS A 219 -25.82 -4.50 -18.46
N SER A 220 -25.52 -3.32 -17.90
CA SER A 220 -25.03 -3.22 -16.52
C SER A 220 -26.06 -3.71 -15.49
N THR A 221 -27.33 -3.32 -15.60
CA THR A 221 -28.38 -3.74 -14.66
C THR A 221 -28.52 -5.26 -14.64
N LEU A 222 -28.53 -5.90 -15.81
CA LEU A 222 -28.66 -7.36 -15.92
C LEU A 222 -27.43 -8.08 -15.36
N LEU A 223 -26.21 -7.56 -15.58
CA LEU A 223 -24.97 -8.14 -15.05
C LEU A 223 -24.88 -8.07 -13.52
N TYR A 224 -25.54 -7.12 -12.86
CA TYR A 224 -25.53 -6.98 -11.41
C TYR A 224 -26.72 -7.66 -10.71
N SER A 225 -27.69 -8.18 -11.47
CA SER A 225 -28.80 -8.93 -10.90
C SER A 225 -28.35 -10.33 -10.52
N SER A 226 -28.46 -10.69 -9.24
CA SER A 226 -28.11 -12.03 -8.74
C SER A 226 -29.04 -13.13 -9.28
N ASN A 227 -30.20 -12.75 -9.82
CA ASN A 227 -31.26 -13.64 -10.27
C ASN A 227 -31.39 -13.68 -11.80
N VAL A 228 -30.46 -13.03 -12.53
CA VAL A 228 -30.41 -13.03 -14.00
C VAL A 228 -28.98 -13.26 -14.47
N SER A 229 -28.81 -14.19 -15.39
CA SER A 229 -27.56 -14.52 -16.04
C SER A 229 -27.20 -13.45 -17.08
N GLY A 230 -26.88 -12.24 -16.63
CA GLY A 230 -26.65 -11.09 -17.51
C GLY A 230 -25.51 -11.27 -18.52
N THR A 231 -24.59 -12.23 -18.32
CA THR A 231 -23.52 -12.57 -19.28
C THR A 231 -24.03 -13.41 -20.46
N ALA A 232 -25.17 -14.09 -20.31
CA ALA A 232 -25.80 -14.90 -21.35
C ALA A 232 -26.81 -14.10 -22.20
N ILE A 233 -27.03 -12.82 -21.87
CA ILE A 233 -27.99 -11.93 -22.53
C ILE A 233 -27.24 -10.86 -23.33
N ASP A 234 -27.38 -10.90 -24.65
CA ASP A 234 -26.98 -9.81 -25.52
C ASP A 234 -28.07 -8.72 -25.53
N VAL A 235 -27.62 -7.46 -25.48
CA VAL A 235 -28.48 -6.28 -25.37
C VAL A 235 -28.10 -5.32 -26.47
N THR A 236 -29.09 -4.93 -27.28
CA THR A 236 -28.99 -3.86 -28.26
C THR A 236 -30.12 -2.85 -28.05
N THR A 237 -29.93 -1.61 -28.48
CA THR A 237 -30.96 -0.57 -28.40
C THR A 237 -30.98 0.25 -29.68
N ASP A 238 -32.18 0.51 -30.20
CA ASP A 238 -32.43 1.40 -31.34
C ASP A 238 -33.64 2.29 -31.03
N LYS A 239 -33.45 3.61 -31.03
CA LYS A 239 -34.45 4.66 -30.78
C LYS A 239 -35.25 4.46 -29.49
N GLY A 240 -34.61 3.93 -28.45
CA GLY A 240 -35.19 3.58 -27.15
C GLY A 240 -35.90 2.22 -27.09
N VAL A 241 -35.85 1.41 -28.15
CA VAL A 241 -36.35 0.03 -28.16
C VAL A 241 -35.20 -0.93 -27.85
N VAL A 242 -35.31 -1.66 -26.75
CA VAL A 242 -34.28 -2.61 -26.30
C VAL A 242 -34.60 -4.00 -26.81
N SER A 243 -33.63 -4.67 -27.43
CA SER A 243 -33.74 -6.09 -27.81
C SER A 243 -32.86 -6.94 -26.91
N LEU A 244 -33.46 -7.93 -26.25
CA LEU A 244 -32.80 -8.92 -25.42
C LEU A 244 -32.72 -10.25 -26.16
N ARG A 245 -31.52 -10.82 -26.25
CA ARG A 245 -31.26 -12.07 -26.98
C ARG A 245 -30.38 -13.00 -26.15
N GLY A 246 -30.63 -14.30 -26.21
CA GLY A 246 -29.80 -15.28 -25.51
C GLY A 246 -30.60 -16.36 -24.84
N LYS A 247 -29.96 -17.09 -23.93
CA LYS A 247 -30.59 -18.20 -23.19
C LYS A 247 -30.53 -17.94 -21.69
N VAL A 248 -31.69 -18.01 -21.04
CA VAL A 248 -31.85 -17.93 -19.58
C VAL A 248 -32.34 -19.27 -19.04
N ASN A 249 -32.30 -19.48 -17.73
CA ASN A 249 -32.51 -20.80 -17.14
C ASN A 249 -34.00 -21.17 -17.00
N ASN A 250 -34.89 -20.19 -16.89
CA ASN A 250 -36.33 -20.42 -16.73
C ASN A 250 -37.15 -19.16 -17.07
N GLY A 251 -38.48 -19.30 -17.13
CA GLY A 251 -39.40 -18.20 -17.44
C GLY A 251 -39.37 -17.05 -16.42
N ALA A 252 -39.13 -17.32 -15.13
CA ALA A 252 -39.04 -16.26 -14.12
C ALA A 252 -37.79 -15.38 -14.32
N GLU A 253 -36.67 -15.98 -14.74
CA GLU A 253 -35.46 -15.25 -15.11
C GLU A 253 -35.66 -14.42 -16.39
N HIS A 254 -36.38 -14.97 -17.38
CA HIS A 254 -36.78 -14.23 -18.58
C HIS A 254 -37.60 -12.99 -18.20
N ASP A 255 -38.63 -13.15 -17.38
CA ASP A 255 -39.55 -12.05 -17.01
C ASP A 255 -38.82 -10.98 -16.20
N LEU A 256 -37.95 -11.41 -15.27
CA LEU A 256 -37.12 -10.48 -14.49
C LEU A 256 -36.13 -9.71 -15.37
N ALA A 257 -35.54 -10.35 -16.38
CA ALA A 257 -34.65 -9.66 -17.33
C ALA A 257 -35.40 -8.57 -18.12
N VAL A 258 -36.64 -8.85 -18.53
CA VAL A 258 -37.50 -7.88 -19.21
C VAL A 258 -37.87 -6.71 -18.29
N GLU A 259 -38.28 -6.99 -17.05
CA GLU A 259 -38.63 -5.98 -16.06
C GLU A 259 -37.46 -5.04 -15.74
N LEU A 260 -36.28 -5.62 -15.51
CA LEU A 260 -35.06 -4.85 -15.22
C LEU A 260 -34.66 -3.95 -16.40
N ALA A 261 -34.86 -4.41 -17.63
CA ALA A 261 -34.61 -3.60 -18.82
C ALA A 261 -35.65 -2.47 -18.97
N GLN A 262 -36.94 -2.74 -18.74
CA GLN A 262 -38.01 -1.74 -18.82
C GLN A 262 -37.84 -0.60 -17.82
N ASN A 263 -37.29 -0.88 -16.64
CA ASN A 263 -37.07 0.12 -15.59
C ASN A 263 -35.88 1.06 -15.86
N VAL A 264 -35.16 0.89 -16.96
CA VAL A 264 -34.08 1.81 -17.34
C VAL A 264 -34.66 3.06 -18.00
N ARG A 265 -34.30 4.24 -17.46
CA ARG A 265 -34.71 5.54 -18.02
C ARG A 265 -34.38 5.63 -19.51
N GLY A 266 -35.34 6.03 -20.33
CA GLY A 266 -35.18 6.17 -21.79
C GLY A 266 -35.59 4.93 -22.58
N VAL A 267 -35.84 3.80 -21.93
CA VAL A 267 -36.45 2.62 -22.57
C VAL A 267 -37.92 2.90 -22.84
N LYS A 268 -38.31 2.77 -24.11
CA LYS A 268 -39.69 2.91 -24.59
C LYS A 268 -40.41 1.56 -24.66
N SER A 269 -39.67 0.52 -25.06
CA SER A 269 -40.18 -0.85 -25.12
C SER A 269 -39.04 -1.87 -25.09
N VAL A 270 -39.37 -3.12 -24.75
CA VAL A 270 -38.42 -4.24 -24.71
C VAL A 270 -38.95 -5.37 -25.58
N HIS A 271 -38.10 -5.86 -26.49
CA HIS A 271 -38.33 -7.06 -27.29
C HIS A 271 -37.51 -8.22 -26.73
N SER A 272 -38.18 -9.29 -26.30
CA SER A 272 -37.55 -10.48 -25.72
C SER A 272 -37.84 -11.77 -26.50
N LYS A 273 -38.37 -11.68 -27.72
CA LYS A 273 -38.71 -12.88 -28.53
C LYS A 273 -37.50 -13.79 -28.83
N GLU A 274 -36.30 -13.21 -28.81
CA GLU A 274 -35.03 -13.90 -29.04
C GLU A 274 -34.33 -14.29 -27.71
N LEU A 275 -34.97 -14.04 -26.56
CA LEU A 275 -34.55 -14.48 -25.25
C LEU A 275 -35.33 -15.75 -24.89
N VAL A 276 -34.67 -16.90 -24.91
CA VAL A 276 -35.31 -18.22 -24.76
C VAL A 276 -34.91 -18.90 -23.45
N PHE A 277 -35.74 -19.84 -22.98
CA PHE A 277 -35.47 -20.69 -21.81
C PHE A 277 -35.88 -22.14 -22.09
#